data_AF-A0A919T6B4-F1
#
_entry.id   AF-A0A919T6B4-F1
#
_cell.length_a   1.000
_cell.length_b   1.000
_cell.length_c   1.000
_cell.angle_alpha   90.00
_cell.angle_beta   90.00
_cell.angle_gamma   90.00
#
_symmetry.space_group_name_H-M   'P 1'
#
loop_
_entity.id
_entity.type
_entity.pdbx_description
1 polymer ?
#
loop_
_entity_poly.entity_id
_entity_poly.type
_entity_poly.pdbx_seq_one_letter_code
_entity_poly.pdbx_strand_id
1 'polypeptide(L)'
;MTPDLYRTLRDIRDGHITLYVQVQRYDPTTGAAVEPREMQTSPDRMPAGVDRRSDPRWWLRLAAEGWLRLPVEFEPQIWQLTEAALVAVSRREAKP
;
A
#
# COMPACT_ATOMS: atom_id res chain seq x y z
N MET A 1 -10.09 -1.81 14.69
CA MET A 1 -9.17 -0.96 13.90
C MET A 1 -8.57 0.11 14.80
N THR A 2 -7.25 0.18 14.91
CA THR A 2 -6.55 1.21 15.71
C THR A 2 -6.71 2.59 15.08
N PRO A 3 -6.52 3.71 15.83
CA PRO A 3 -6.53 5.06 15.26
C PRO A 3 -5.50 5.25 14.14
N ASP A 4 -4.31 4.68 14.29
CA ASP A 4 -3.22 4.84 13.32
C ASP A 4 -3.47 4.04 12.03
N LEU A 5 -3.98 2.81 12.15
CA LEU A 5 -4.41 2.04 10.98
C LEU A 5 -5.53 2.78 10.24
N TYR A 6 -6.51 3.32 10.96
CA TYR A 6 -7.59 4.10 10.32
C TYR A 6 -7.06 5.31 9.55
N ARG A 7 -6.20 6.13 10.16
CA ARG A 7 -5.62 7.31 9.50
C ARG A 7 -4.84 6.92 8.26
N THR A 8 -4.00 5.89 8.36
CA THR A 8 -3.20 5.41 7.23
C THR A 8 -4.08 4.91 6.08
N LEU A 9 -5.12 4.11 6.36
CA LEU A 9 -6.04 3.66 5.32
C LEU A 9 -6.83 4.82 4.71
N ARG A 10 -7.23 5.81 5.53
CA ARG A 10 -7.90 7.02 5.06
C ARG A 10 -7.00 7.85 4.14
N ASP A 11 -5.75 8.07 4.54
CA ASP A 11 -4.78 8.81 3.73
C ASP A 11 -4.47 8.09 2.41
N ILE A 12 -4.47 6.74 2.37
CA ILE A 12 -4.39 5.98 1.12
C ILE A 12 -5.65 6.17 0.26
N ARG A 13 -6.85 6.07 0.86
CA ARG A 13 -8.13 6.26 0.16
C ARG A 13 -8.23 7.65 -0.48
N ASP A 14 -7.82 8.66 0.28
CA ASP A 14 -7.94 10.06 -0.10
C ASP A 14 -6.78 10.52 -1.02
N GLY A 15 -5.86 9.61 -1.37
CA GLY A 15 -4.76 9.86 -2.31
C GLY A 15 -3.54 10.57 -1.70
N HIS A 16 -3.52 10.83 -0.40
CA HIS A 16 -2.37 11.43 0.31
C HIS A 16 -1.17 10.47 0.41
N ILE A 17 -1.43 9.16 0.33
CA ILE A 17 -0.41 8.12 0.28
C ILE A 17 -0.69 7.26 -0.95
N THR A 18 0.20 7.33 -1.94
CA THR A 18 0.19 6.38 -3.06
C THR A 18 1.34 5.40 -2.95
N LEU A 19 1.01 4.11 -3.05
CA LEU A 19 1.95 3.00 -2.95
C LEU A 19 2.18 2.41 -4.35
N TYR A 20 3.24 2.86 -5.02
CA TYR A 20 3.64 2.31 -6.31
C TYR A 20 4.51 1.07 -6.13
N VAL A 21 4.28 0.09 -6.98
CA VAL A 21 5.20 -1.02 -7.20
C VAL A 21 5.99 -0.68 -8.46
N GLN A 22 7.31 -0.52 -8.35
CA GLN A 22 8.14 -0.67 -9.54
C GLN A 22 8.11 -2.15 -9.91
N VAL A 23 7.37 -2.45 -10.98
CA VAL A 23 7.36 -3.79 -11.57
C VAL A 23 8.73 -4.01 -12.17
N GLN A 24 9.40 -5.06 -11.74
CA GLN A 24 10.67 -5.46 -12.33
C GLN A 24 10.45 -5.97 -13.74
N ARG A 25 11.29 -5.50 -14.65
CA ARG A 25 11.47 -6.10 -15.96
C ARG A 25 12.37 -7.33 -15.83
N TYR A 26 12.07 -8.35 -16.62
CA TYR A 26 12.93 -9.51 -16.81
C TYR A 26 14.12 -9.13 -17.68
N ASP A 27 15.28 -9.75 -17.44
CA ASP A 27 16.36 -9.73 -18.41
C ASP A 27 15.90 -10.51 -19.67
N PRO A 28 15.85 -9.89 -20.86
CA PRO A 28 15.29 -10.51 -22.07
C PRO A 28 16.19 -11.62 -22.66
N THR A 29 17.42 -11.74 -22.17
CA THR A 29 18.41 -12.72 -22.66
C THR A 29 18.41 -13.98 -21.82
N THR A 30 18.18 -13.84 -20.51
CA THR A 30 18.32 -14.91 -19.52
C THR A 30 17.00 -15.32 -18.89
N GLY A 31 15.95 -14.49 -19.00
CA GLY A 31 14.64 -14.73 -18.37
C GLY A 31 14.67 -14.63 -16.84
N ALA A 32 15.80 -14.23 -16.26
CA ALA A 32 15.94 -14.13 -14.82
C ALA A 32 15.13 -12.94 -14.28
N ALA A 33 14.44 -13.16 -13.17
CA ALA A 33 13.95 -12.08 -12.34
C ALA A 33 15.17 -11.36 -11.75
N VAL A 34 15.35 -10.08 -12.05
CA VAL A 34 16.22 -9.21 -11.24
C VAL A 34 15.58 -9.16 -9.84
N GLU A 35 16.31 -9.03 -8.73
CA GLU A 35 15.75 -8.90 -7.35
C GLU A 35 15.53 -7.43 -6.94
N PRO A 36 14.67 -7.12 -5.93
CA PRO A 36 13.21 -7.16 -5.89
C PRO A 36 12.54 -5.79 -6.26
N ARG A 37 11.22 -5.82 -6.46
CA ARG A 37 10.31 -4.65 -6.59
C ARG A 37 10.58 -3.59 -5.51
N GLU A 38 11.37 -2.57 -5.82
CA GLU A 38 11.47 -1.40 -4.97
C GLU A 38 10.13 -0.66 -4.96
N MET A 39 9.64 -0.33 -3.77
CA MET A 39 8.51 0.56 -3.62
C MET A 39 9.02 2.00 -3.64
N GLN A 40 8.54 2.78 -4.60
CA GLN A 40 8.48 4.21 -4.40
C GLN A 40 7.11 4.54 -3.82
N THR A 41 7.10 4.84 -2.54
CA THR A 41 6.01 5.64 -1.99
C THR A 41 6.20 7.07 -2.47
N SER A 42 5.17 7.69 -3.00
CA SER A 42 5.11 9.15 -3.15
C SER A 42 4.07 9.67 -2.16
N PRO A 43 4.43 9.84 -0.87
CA PRO A 43 3.50 10.37 0.10
C PRO A 43 3.56 11.89 0.07
N ASP A 44 2.39 12.51 0.01
CA ASP A 44 2.23 13.88 0.50
C ASP A 44 2.15 13.90 2.04
N ARG A 45 1.95 12.73 2.68
CA ARG A 45 1.93 12.52 4.14
C ARG A 45 2.61 11.23 4.60
N MET A 46 3.31 11.29 5.73
CA MET A 46 3.84 10.07 6.38
C MET A 46 2.69 9.21 6.92
N PRO A 47 2.70 7.87 6.73
CA PRO A 47 1.70 6.99 7.33
C PRO A 47 1.71 7.11 8.86
N ALA A 48 0.53 7.13 9.47
CA ALA A 48 0.40 7.23 10.92
C ALA A 48 0.87 5.94 11.60
N GLY A 49 1.62 6.08 12.70
CA GLY A 49 2.12 4.94 13.49
C GLY A 49 3.22 4.12 12.81
N VAL A 50 3.76 4.60 11.68
CA VAL A 50 4.87 3.97 10.97
C VAL A 50 6.10 4.87 11.05
N ASP A 51 7.17 4.38 11.66
CA ASP A 51 8.48 4.96 11.50
C ASP A 51 9.21 4.25 10.36
N ARG A 52 9.37 4.94 9.22
CA ARG A 52 10.05 4.40 8.03
C ARG A 52 11.47 3.91 8.29
N ARG A 53 12.16 4.45 9.32
CA ARG A 53 13.53 4.03 9.65
C ARG A 53 13.55 2.66 10.30
N SER A 54 12.49 2.30 11.02
CA SER A 54 12.38 1.03 11.75
C SER A 54 11.49 0.01 11.03
N ASP A 55 10.53 0.45 10.22
CA ASP A 55 9.70 -0.42 9.38
C ASP A 55 9.56 0.13 7.96
N PRO A 56 10.58 -0.08 7.11
CA PRO A 56 10.54 0.33 5.71
C PRO A 56 9.59 -0.52 4.87
N ARG A 57 8.87 -1.52 5.42
CA ARG A 57 8.00 -2.44 4.67
C ARG A 57 6.60 -2.59 5.28
N TRP A 58 6.15 -1.60 6.05
CA TRP A 58 4.84 -1.58 6.74
C TRP A 58 3.64 -1.94 5.84
N TRP A 59 3.69 -1.62 4.55
CA TRP A 59 2.63 -1.97 3.59
C TRP A 59 2.49 -3.48 3.37
N LEU A 60 3.56 -4.27 3.54
CA LEU A 60 3.50 -5.74 3.43
C LEU A 60 2.65 -6.31 4.54
N ARG A 61 2.75 -5.74 5.74
CA ARG A 61 1.88 -6.10 6.85
C ARG A 61 0.42 -5.79 6.52
N LEU A 62 0.15 -4.60 5.97
CA LEU A 62 -1.21 -4.26 5.55
C LEU A 62 -1.75 -5.17 4.45
N ALA A 63 -0.90 -5.59 3.51
CA ALA A 63 -1.26 -6.58 2.49
C ALA A 63 -1.54 -7.96 3.11
N ALA A 64 -0.67 -8.43 4.01
CA ALA A 64 -0.82 -9.70 4.71
C ALA A 64 -2.07 -9.75 5.60
N GLU A 65 -2.43 -8.61 6.20
CA GLU A 65 -3.67 -8.44 6.97
C GLU A 65 -4.91 -8.22 6.09
N GLY A 66 -4.76 -8.18 4.76
CA GLY A 66 -5.87 -8.07 3.81
C GLY A 66 -6.44 -6.65 3.64
N TRP A 67 -5.73 -5.62 4.08
CA TRP A 67 -6.12 -4.21 3.89
C TRP A 67 -5.73 -3.66 2.53
N LEU A 68 -4.66 -4.18 1.94
CA LEU A 68 -4.17 -3.80 0.62
C LEU A 68 -4.16 -4.98 -0.34
N ARG A 69 -4.41 -4.71 -1.61
CA ARG A 69 -4.24 -5.65 -2.72
C ARG A 69 -3.48 -5.01 -3.87
N LEU A 70 -2.72 -5.82 -4.58
CA LEU A 70 -2.05 -5.41 -5.81
C LEU A 70 -2.85 -5.94 -7.01
N PRO A 71 -3.42 -5.09 -7.87
CA PRO A 71 -4.03 -5.55 -9.11
C PRO A 71 -2.96 -6.16 -10.01
N VAL A 72 -3.27 -7.32 -10.60
CA VAL A 72 -2.31 -8.12 -11.39
C VAL A 72 -2.16 -7.58 -12.83
N GLU A 73 -3.09 -6.73 -13.30
CA GLU A 73 -3.31 -6.52 -14.73
C GLU A 73 -2.85 -5.16 -15.33
N PHE A 74 -2.26 -4.24 -14.56
CA PHE A 74 -1.90 -2.91 -15.10
C PHE A 74 -0.53 -2.38 -14.65
N GLU A 75 0.21 -1.77 -15.58
CA GLU A 75 1.34 -0.88 -15.30
C GLU A 75 0.89 0.59 -15.39
N PRO A 76 1.19 1.45 -14.39
CA PRO A 76 1.89 1.15 -13.13
C PRO A 76 1.05 0.33 -12.14
N GLN A 77 1.67 -0.65 -11.48
CA GLN A 77 1.01 -1.43 -10.42
C GLN A 77 0.93 -0.60 -9.13
N ILE A 78 -0.27 -0.15 -8.78
CA ILE A 78 -0.55 0.65 -7.58
C ILE A 78 -1.29 -0.23 -6.58
N TRP A 79 -0.85 -0.27 -5.31
CA TRP A 79 -1.63 -0.96 -4.27
C TRP A 79 -2.94 -0.22 -4.02
N GLN A 80 -4.01 -0.99 -3.98
CA GLN A 80 -5.36 -0.50 -3.74
C GLN A 80 -5.85 -1.00 -2.38
N LEU A 81 -6.70 -0.20 -1.74
CA LEU A 81 -7.48 -0.67 -0.61
C LEU A 81 -8.38 -1.84 -1.04
N THR A 82 -8.52 -2.84 -0.18
CA THR A 82 -9.54 -3.87 -0.37
C THR A 82 -10.93 -3.33 -0.07
N GLU A 83 -11.96 -4.04 -0.51
CA GLU A 83 -13.35 -3.70 -0.16
C GLU A 83 -13.55 -3.72 1.36
N ALA A 84 -12.95 -4.67 2.07
CA ALA A 84 -12.97 -4.74 3.52
C ALA A 84 -12.34 -3.49 4.18
N ALA A 85 -11.22 -3.00 3.63
CA ALA A 85 -10.59 -1.76 4.08
C ALA A 85 -11.51 -0.56 3.88
N LEU A 86 -12.09 -0.41 2.69
CA LEU A 86 -13.02 0.68 2.38
C LEU A 86 -14.24 0.66 3.31
N VAL A 87 -14.87 -0.49 3.50
CA VAL A 87 -16.00 -0.66 4.42
C VAL A 87 -15.61 -0.32 5.86
N ALA A 88 -14.42 -0.75 6.32
CA ALA A 88 -13.95 -0.45 7.67
C ALA A 88 -13.74 1.06 7.90
N VAL A 89 -13.18 1.77 6.91
CA VAL A 89 -13.01 3.23 6.96
C VAL A 89 -14.38 3.91 7.02
N SER A 90 -15.29 3.60 6.08
CA SER A 90 -16.62 4.21 6.03
C SER A 90 -17.46 3.94 7.27
N ARG A 91 -17.41 2.71 7.83
CA ARG A 91 -18.13 2.38 9.07
C ARG A 91 -17.64 3.20 10.26
N ARG A 92 -16.36 3.55 10.30
CA ARG A 92 -15.80 4.37 11.37
C ARG A 92 -16.18 5.84 11.22
N GLU A 93 -16.24 6.35 10.00
CA GLU A 93 -16.69 7.73 9.71
C GLU A 93 -18.19 7.92 9.96
N ALA A 94 -19.00 6.88 9.74
CA ALA A 94 -20.43 6.89 10.03
C ALA A 94 -20.76 6.78 11.53
N LYS A 95 -19.76 6.52 12.39
CA LYS A 95 -19.95 6.47 13.83
C LYS A 95 -19.80 7.90 14.39
N PRO A 96 -20.87 8.48 14.97
CA PRO A 96 -20.83 9.83 15.53
C PRO A 96 -19.86 9.95 16.71
#